data_AF-A0A6C0DJR4-F1
#
_entry.id   AF-A0A6C0DJR4-F1
#
_cell.length_a   1.000
_cell.length_b   1.000
_cell.length_c   1.000
_cell.angle_alpha   90.00
_cell.angle_beta   90.00
_cell.angle_gamma   90.00
#
_symmetry.space_group_name_H-M   'P 1'
#
loop_
_entity.id
_entity.type
_entity.pdbx_description
1 polymer ?
#
loop_
_entity_poly.entity_id
_entity_poly.type
_entity_poly.pdbx_seq_one_letter_code
_entity_poly.pdbx_strand_id
1 'polypeptide(L)' 'MSSYENYWWKNQLRKYKSTTYIQPPMVLPKINSLTGRYTPEYPSIHNEMNYMYSLYSKWYWEGVKERQKIYLANQSS' A
#
# COMPACT_ATOMS: atom_id res chain seq x y z
N MET A 1 -29.44 -14.18 10.44
CA MET A 1 -28.84 -13.88 9.12
C MET A 1 -28.86 -15.15 8.29
N SER A 2 -29.54 -15.11 7.15
CA SER A 2 -29.79 -16.26 6.28
C SER A 2 -28.48 -16.78 5.67
N SER A 3 -28.32 -18.09 5.55
CA SER A 3 -27.15 -18.73 4.94
C SER A 3 -26.86 -18.23 3.52
N TYR A 4 -27.90 -17.76 2.81
CA TYR A 4 -27.82 -17.21 1.46
C TYR A 4 -27.16 -15.83 1.38
N GLU A 5 -27.40 -14.95 2.36
CA GLU A 5 -26.73 -13.63 2.41
C GLU A 5 -25.23 -13.83 2.57
N ASN A 6 -24.82 -14.74 3.46
CA ASN A 6 -23.42 -15.02 3.76
C ASN A 6 -22.66 -15.57 2.53
N TYR A 7 -23.34 -16.37 1.69
CA TYR A 7 -22.76 -16.90 0.45
C TYR A 7 -22.58 -15.81 -0.63
N TRP A 8 -23.57 -14.92 -0.77
CA TRP A 8 -23.52 -13.80 -1.72
C TRP A 8 -22.40 -12.82 -1.38
N TRP A 9 -22.27 -12.43 -0.11
CA TRP A 9 -21.22 -11.52 0.34
C TRP A 9 -19.81 -12.12 0.16
N LYS A 10 -19.64 -13.43 0.48
CA LYS A 10 -18.36 -14.12 0.27
C LYS A 10 -17.92 -14.16 -1.19
N ASN A 11 -18.85 -14.34 -2.12
CA ASN A 11 -18.54 -14.40 -3.55
C ASN A 11 -18.31 -13.02 -4.18
N GLN A 12 -18.93 -11.96 -3.66
CA GLN A 12 -18.65 -10.57 -4.06
C GLN A 12 -17.21 -10.17 -3.66
N LEU A 13 -16.79 -10.47 -2.42
CA LEU A 13 -15.43 -10.18 -1.96
C LEU A 13 -14.34 -10.94 -2.75
N ARG A 14 -14.65 -12.15 -3.22
CA ARG A 14 -13.76 -12.93 -4.11
C ARG A 14 -13.58 -12.29 -5.49
N LYS A 15 -14.61 -11.63 -6.03
CA LYS A 15 -14.53 -10.90 -7.31
C LYS A 15 -13.61 -9.68 -7.24
N TYR A 16 -13.50 -9.07 -6.06
CA TYR A 16 -12.59 -7.96 -5.78
C TYR A 16 -11.33 -8.39 -5.04
N LYS A 17 -10.80 -9.60 -5.31
CA LYS A 17 -9.37 -9.83 -5.10
C LYS A 17 -8.62 -8.90 -6.05
N SER A 18 -8.45 -7.65 -5.63
CA SER A 18 -7.39 -6.78 -6.10
C SER A 18 -6.12 -7.62 -5.91
N THR A 19 -5.61 -8.15 -7.01
CA THR A 19 -4.32 -8.84 -7.09
C THR A 19 -3.16 -7.91 -6.71
N THR A 20 -3.46 -6.66 -6.36
CA THR A 20 -2.50 -5.58 -6.22
C THR A 20 -2.89 -4.64 -5.07
N TYR A 21 -3.36 -5.15 -3.93
CA TYR A 21 -3.05 -4.46 -2.68
C TYR A 21 -1.58 -4.72 -2.40
N ILE A 22 -0.71 -3.97 -3.10
CA ILE A 22 0.70 -3.88 -2.74
C ILE A 22 0.68 -3.21 -1.38
N GLN A 23 0.76 -4.01 -0.31
CA GLN A 23 1.10 -3.46 0.98
C GLN A 23 2.39 -2.66 0.76
N PRO A 24 2.41 -1.35 1.05
CA PRO A 24 3.63 -0.58 0.89
C PRO A 24 4.69 -1.27 1.76
N PRO A 25 5.92 -1.48 1.24
CA PRO A 25 6.94 -2.18 1.98
C PRO A 25 7.10 -1.53 3.36
N MET A 26 6.98 -2.29 4.45
CA MET A 26 7.24 -1.70 5.76
C MET A 26 8.74 -1.46 5.87
N VAL A 27 9.14 -0.22 6.17
CA VAL A 27 10.54 0.10 6.41
C VAL A 27 10.88 -0.37 7.81
N LEU A 28 11.55 -1.51 7.89
CA LEU A 28 12.11 -2.00 9.12
C LEU A 28 13.46 -1.32 9.35
N PRO A 29 13.78 -0.91 10.59
CA PRO A 29 15.08 -0.36 10.90
C PRO A 29 16.18 -1.37 10.54
N LYS A 30 17.17 -0.92 9.77
CA LYS A 30 18.31 -1.75 9.38
C LYS A 30 19.20 -1.98 10.60
N ILE A 31 19.21 -3.22 11.09
CA ILE A 31 20.11 -3.64 12.15
C ILE A 31 21.41 -4.07 11.50
N ASN A 32 22.52 -3.47 11.93
CA ASN A 32 23.84 -3.91 11.51
C ASN A 32 24.11 -5.29 12.11
N SER A 33 24.40 -6.28 11.24
CA SER A 33 24.59 -7.67 11.64
C SER A 33 25.82 -7.90 12.51
N LEU A 34 26.83 -7.05 12.43
CA LEU A 34 28.07 -7.15 13.20
C LEU A 34 27.96 -6.52 14.58
N THR A 35 27.25 -5.40 14.69
CA THR A 35 27.16 -4.64 15.95
C THR A 35 25.86 -4.88 16.70
N GLY A 36 24.84 -5.47 16.05
CA GLY A 36 23.49 -5.61 16.58
C GLY A 36 22.78 -4.28 16.81
N ARG A 37 23.36 -3.15 16.36
CA ARG A 37 22.82 -1.82 16.56
C ARG A 37 22.12 -1.32 15.31
N TYR A 38 21.04 -0.58 15.51
CA TYR A 38 20.43 0.18 14.44
C TYR A 38 21.42 1.21 13.90
N THR A 39 21.58 1.23 12.58
CA THR A 39 22.41 2.21 11.88
C THR A 39 21.50 3.03 10.98
N PRO A 40 21.15 4.27 11.37
CA PRO A 40 20.24 5.07 10.57
C PRO A 40 20.93 5.55 9.29
N GLU A 41 20.18 5.59 8.19
CA GLU A 41 20.63 6.28 6.96
C GLU A 41 20.41 7.80 7.04
N TYR A 42 19.59 8.23 8.00
CA TYR A 42 19.22 9.61 8.28
C TYR A 42 19.69 10.04 9.68
N PRO A 43 19.57 11.31 10.07
CA PRO A 43 19.99 11.74 11.41
C PRO A 43 19.25 11.02 12.57
N SER A 44 18.08 10.42 12.32
CA SER A 44 17.32 9.65 13.31
C SER A 44 16.36 8.68 12.64
N ILE A 45 15.89 7.67 13.39
CA ILE A 45 14.86 6.73 12.94
C ILE A 45 13.53 7.43 12.59
N HIS A 46 13.18 8.47 13.34
CA HIS A 46 11.98 9.26 13.07
C HIS A 46 12.07 9.97 11.72
N ASN A 47 13.24 10.49 11.37
CA ASN A 47 13.47 11.14 10.08
C ASN A 47 13.37 10.14 8.93
N GLU A 48 13.95 8.95 9.09
CA GLU A 48 13.87 7.87 8.09
C GLU A 48 12.41 7.42 7.88
N MET A 49 11.66 7.20 8.97
CA MET A 49 10.24 6.85 8.89
C MET A 49 9.43 7.94 8.20
N ASN A 50 9.58 9.20 8.60
CA ASN A 50 8.85 10.33 8.02
C ASN A 50 9.14 10.49 6.53
N TYR A 51 10.41 10.35 6.14
CA TYR A 51 10.82 10.37 4.74
C TYR A 51 10.12 9.28 3.93
N MET A 52 10.14 8.04 4.43
CA MET A 52 9.55 6.90 3.73
C MET A 52 8.02 6.99 3.66
N TYR A 53 7.36 7.48 4.71
CA TYR A 53 5.94 7.81 4.68
C TYR A 53 5.60 8.87 3.62
N SER A 54 6.45 9.88 3.46
CA SER A 54 6.23 10.91 2.42
C SER A 54 6.32 10.31 1.01
N LEU A 55 7.25 9.37 0.78
CA LEU A 55 7.37 8.66 -0.48
C LEU A 55 6.15 7.77 -0.76
N TYR A 56 5.67 7.03 0.24
CA TYR A 56 4.47 6.21 0.11
C TYR A 56 3.23 7.04 -0.22
N SER A 57 3.07 8.19 0.45
CA SER A 57 1.99 9.12 0.15
C SER A 57 2.06 9.61 -1.29
N LYS A 58 3.26 9.99 -1.77
CA LYS A 58 3.47 10.42 -3.15
C LYS A 58 3.06 9.34 -4.15
N TRP A 59 3.57 8.12 -4.01
CA TRP A 59 3.27 7.01 -4.92
C TRP A 59 1.79 6.64 -4.92
N TYR A 60 1.14 6.69 -3.74
CA TYR A 60 -0.30 6.48 -3.66
C TYR A 60 -1.07 7.47 -4.52
N TRP A 61 -0.76 8.77 -4.40
CA TRP A 61 -1.43 9.82 -5.16
C TRP A 61 -1.13 9.76 -6.66
N GLU A 62 0.08 9.36 -7.05
CA GLU A 62 0.42 9.09 -8.45
C GLU A 62 -0.45 7.96 -9.02
N GLY A 63 -0.57 6.83 -8.30
CA GLY A 63 -1.44 5.73 -8.73
C GLY A 63 -2.93 6.10 -8.76
N VAL A 64 -3.39 7.00 -7.88
CA VAL A 64 -4.76 7.55 -7.95
C VAL A 64 -4.98 8.32 -9.25
N LYS A 65 -4.04 9.20 -9.63
CA LYS A 65 -4.12 9.97 -10.88
C LYS A 65 -4.17 9.06 -12.11
N GLU A 66 -3.37 8.00 -12.13
CA GLU A 66 -3.38 7.02 -13.23
C GLU A 66 -4.74 6.30 -13.34
N ARG A 67 -5.29 5.83 -12.23
CA ARG A 67 -6.62 5.19 -12.21
C ARG A 67 -7.72 6.15 -12.65
N GLN A 68 -7.64 7.43 -12.28
CA GLN A 68 -8.57 8.45 -12.74
C GLN A 68 -8.52 8.64 -14.26
N LYS A 69 -7.33 8.67 -14.87
CA LYS A 69 -7.19 8.77 -16.33
C LYS A 69 -7.86 7.59 -17.04
N ILE A 70 -7.62 6.36 -16.56
CA ILE A 70 -8.23 5.14 -17.12
C ILE A 70 -9.75 5.19 -16.99
N TYR A 71 -10.26 5.59 -15.83
CA TYR A 71 -11.70 5.71 -15.60
C TYR A 71 -12.36 6.69 -16.57
N LEU A 72 -11.79 7.90 -16.72
CA LEU A 72 -12.31 8.90 -17.64
C LEU A 72 -12.28 8.42 -19.10
N ALA A 73 -11.20 7.77 -19.54
CA ALA A 73 -11.09 7.22 -20.88
C ALA A 73 -12.18 6.15 -21.18
N ASN A 74 -12.48 5.29 -20.20
CA ASN A 74 -13.50 4.26 -20.32
C ASN A 74 -14.93 4.83 -20.31
N GLN A 75 -15.16 6.01 -19.74
CA GLN A 75 -16.47 6.67 -19.77
C GLN A 75 -16.77 7.38 -21.09
N SER A 76 -15.74 7.78 -21.82
CA SER A 76 -15.85 8.42 -23.13
C SER A 76 -15.95 7.45 -24.32
N SER A 77 -15.92 6.13 -24.07
CA SER A 77 -16.06 5.06 -25.06
C SER A 77 -17.45 4.46 -25.02
#